data_AF-A0A357JH86-F1
#
_entry.id   AF-A0A357JH86-F1
#
_cell.length_a   1.000
_cell.length_b   1.000
_cell.length_c   1.000
_cell.angle_alpha   90.00
_cell.angle_beta   90.00
_cell.angle_gamma   90.00
#
_symmetry.space_group_name_H-M   'P 1'
#
loop_
_entity.id
_entity.type
_entity.pdbx_description
1 polymer ?
#
loop_
_entity_poly.entity_id
_entity_poly.type
_entity_poly.pdbx_seq_one_letter_code
_entity_poly.pdbx_strand_id
1 'polypeptide(L)'
;SYFKERGFTDETIKKFELGYALDQWSAFTDAALKNKYQLEFLEKTGLTIVKEARADGQGKQFDRFKGRVLFPIHSMSGRVLGFGGRILTSDKKAAKYLNSPESEIYHKSKVLYGIYHAKQSIAKKDNCYLVEGYTDVISFSQTGIENVVASSGTALTSDQIRLVNRLTPNITVLFDGDAAGLRASIRGIDLILEQGMNVKVVAFPEGEDPDSFAKKNSLESLQAYLDDNAQDFIRFKVSVLMDEVDNDPVKKAGLIRDIVATISKIPNQIQREIYVQECAKIMDISERVLFSELAQLFKKEQREEARRPKEQQQESFTVVKNEGVAFNKVDQLNNLERQLIEILLLYGNKEIDFVDYVEEKNEDGSVKIVEEEYQNTIANEIYLHLQDDEIEFSNEIFKKIYFDVIHQLNQDEKINPDVFINHEDAELGKVVTDILMDDEKHVLSDWERKEIYVRTKEKSLSKLVMDAILNLRRILIELKINELMEQESTDEERQSMLELVVNYTSLRKLLFEKLNRVV
;
A
#
# COMPACT_ATOMS: atom_id res chain seq x y z
N SER A 1 31.77 -1.56 -0.74
CA SER A 1 32.23 -0.16 -0.58
C SER A 1 31.09 0.83 -0.74
N TYR A 2 30.40 0.87 -1.88
CA TYR A 2 29.30 1.82 -2.15
C TYR A 2 28.27 1.98 -1.01
N PHE A 3 27.67 0.89 -0.49
CA PHE A 3 26.68 1.00 0.59
C PHE A 3 27.27 1.60 1.88
N LYS A 4 28.51 1.23 2.22
CA LYS A 4 29.22 1.75 3.39
C LYS A 4 29.56 3.23 3.22
N GLU A 5 29.99 3.66 2.03
CA GLU A 5 30.20 5.08 1.70
C GLU A 5 28.90 5.88 1.76
N ARG A 6 27.76 5.23 1.47
CA ARG A 6 26.43 5.78 1.67
C ARG A 6 25.96 5.78 3.12
N GLY A 7 26.71 5.19 4.05
CA GLY A 7 26.35 5.12 5.47
C GLY A 7 25.30 4.05 5.80
N PHE A 8 25.05 3.09 4.91
CA PHE A 8 24.13 1.98 5.21
C PHE A 8 24.81 0.94 6.09
N THR A 9 24.15 0.59 7.19
CA THR A 9 24.61 -0.45 8.12
C THR A 9 24.39 -1.85 7.54
N ASP A 10 25.11 -2.85 8.05
CA ASP A 10 24.93 -4.24 7.62
C ASP A 10 23.51 -4.77 7.95
N GLU A 11 22.88 -4.24 9.00
CA GLU A 11 21.49 -4.55 9.37
C GLU A 11 20.51 -3.96 8.37
N THR A 12 20.69 -2.71 7.97
CA THR A 12 19.90 -2.06 6.93
C THR A 12 20.04 -2.77 5.59
N ILE A 13 21.26 -3.18 5.22
CA ILE A 13 21.52 -3.98 4.02
C ILE A 13 20.74 -5.29 4.06
N LYS A 14 20.67 -5.97 5.23
CA LYS A 14 19.88 -7.19 5.40
C LYS A 14 18.38 -6.92 5.38
N LYS A 15 17.89 -5.92 6.12
CA LYS A 15 16.45 -5.55 6.22
C LYS A 15 15.84 -5.27 4.85
N PHE A 16 16.56 -4.55 3.99
CA PHE A 16 16.12 -4.21 2.64
C PHE A 16 16.62 -5.19 1.56
N GLU A 17 17.29 -6.28 1.95
CA GLU A 17 17.82 -7.32 1.05
C GLU A 17 18.70 -6.74 -0.08
N LEU A 18 19.49 -5.71 0.23
CA LEU A 18 20.25 -4.97 -0.76
C LEU A 18 21.35 -5.83 -1.38
N GLY A 19 21.45 -5.80 -2.71
CA GLY A 19 22.31 -6.72 -3.47
C GLY A 19 23.26 -6.04 -4.45
N TYR A 20 24.06 -6.85 -5.14
CA TYR A 20 24.90 -6.42 -6.26
C TYR A 20 24.85 -7.44 -7.40
N ALA A 21 24.47 -6.97 -8.58
CA ALA A 21 24.58 -7.74 -9.81
C ALA A 21 26.01 -7.62 -10.36
N LEU A 22 26.66 -8.77 -10.56
CA LEU A 22 28.03 -8.84 -11.04
C LEU A 22 28.21 -8.07 -12.36
N ASP A 23 29.38 -7.46 -12.54
CA ASP A 23 29.76 -6.80 -13.79
C ASP A 23 30.19 -7.82 -14.87
N GLN A 24 29.29 -8.75 -15.17
CA GLN A 24 29.46 -9.81 -16.16
C GLN A 24 28.21 -9.86 -17.05
N TRP A 25 28.36 -10.28 -18.30
CA TRP A 25 27.27 -10.19 -19.28
C TRP A 25 26.11 -11.15 -19.01
N SER A 26 26.35 -12.32 -18.41
CA SER A 26 25.35 -13.37 -18.26
C SER A 26 25.45 -14.12 -16.93
N ALA A 27 26.14 -13.56 -15.93
CA ALA A 27 26.42 -14.29 -14.68
C ALA A 27 25.15 -14.73 -13.95
N PHE A 28 24.14 -13.85 -13.86
CA PHE A 28 22.84 -14.19 -13.30
C PHE A 28 22.10 -15.17 -14.20
N THR A 29 22.00 -14.88 -15.49
CA THR A 29 21.28 -15.71 -16.47
C THR A 29 21.82 -17.15 -16.47
N ASP A 30 23.13 -17.32 -16.56
CA ASP A 30 23.79 -18.63 -16.60
C ASP A 30 23.62 -19.40 -15.28
N ALA A 31 23.69 -18.69 -14.13
CA ALA A 31 23.40 -19.29 -12.83
C ALA A 31 21.94 -19.73 -12.70
N ALA A 32 20.99 -18.91 -13.17
CA ALA A 32 19.57 -19.25 -13.13
C ALA A 32 19.25 -20.46 -14.03
N LEU A 33 19.77 -20.50 -15.25
CA LEU A 33 19.61 -21.64 -16.15
C LEU A 33 20.23 -22.92 -15.58
N LYS A 34 21.41 -22.82 -14.93
CA LYS A 34 22.03 -23.95 -14.22
C LYS A 34 21.14 -24.47 -13.09
N ASN A 35 20.45 -23.57 -12.39
CA ASN A 35 19.44 -23.89 -11.36
C ASN A 35 18.05 -24.22 -11.96
N LYS A 36 17.97 -24.53 -13.26
CA LYS A 36 16.77 -25.01 -13.96
C LYS A 36 15.62 -24.03 -14.10
N TYR A 37 15.85 -22.73 -13.84
CA TYR A 37 14.87 -21.70 -14.21
C TYR A 37 14.71 -21.64 -15.73
N GLN A 38 13.48 -21.45 -16.20
CA GLN A 38 13.20 -21.37 -17.63
C GLN A 38 13.51 -19.95 -18.16
N LEU A 39 14.23 -19.88 -19.28
CA LEU A 39 14.62 -18.61 -19.91
C LEU A 39 13.43 -17.69 -20.20
N GLU A 40 12.30 -18.28 -20.60
CA GLU A 40 11.05 -17.55 -20.88
C GLU A 40 10.60 -16.71 -19.68
N PHE A 41 10.65 -17.25 -18.46
CA PHE A 41 10.27 -16.49 -17.27
C PHE A 41 11.31 -15.44 -16.89
N LEU A 42 12.61 -15.73 -17.08
CA LEU A 42 13.67 -14.74 -16.85
C LEU A 42 13.57 -13.54 -17.79
N GLU A 43 13.12 -13.77 -19.03
CA GLU A 43 12.85 -12.71 -20.00
C GLU A 43 11.57 -11.95 -19.66
N LYS A 44 10.44 -12.64 -19.42
CA LYS A 44 9.14 -12.02 -19.12
C LYS A 44 9.14 -11.20 -17.83
N THR A 45 9.90 -11.61 -16.82
CA THR A 45 10.11 -10.84 -15.58
C THR A 45 11.17 -9.75 -15.73
N GLY A 46 11.84 -9.69 -16.89
CA GLY A 46 12.81 -8.66 -17.22
C GLY A 46 14.13 -8.78 -16.48
N LEU A 47 14.49 -9.95 -15.97
CA LEU A 47 15.81 -10.19 -15.35
C LEU A 47 16.88 -10.43 -16.43
N THR A 48 16.49 -11.05 -17.54
CA THR A 48 17.34 -11.34 -18.71
C THR A 48 16.83 -10.58 -19.93
N ILE A 49 17.73 -10.05 -20.75
CA ILE A 49 17.41 -9.49 -22.06
C ILE A 49 17.82 -10.50 -23.11
N VAL A 50 16.85 -11.04 -23.85
CA VAL A 50 17.09 -11.92 -25.00
C VAL A 50 17.02 -11.09 -26.27
N LYS A 51 18.03 -11.23 -27.14
CA LYS A 51 18.03 -10.66 -28.49
C LYS A 51 17.90 -11.78 -29.51
N GLU A 52 17.03 -11.55 -30.49
CA GLU A 52 16.87 -12.42 -31.65
C GLU A 52 18.22 -12.70 -32.31
N ALA A 53 18.38 -13.95 -32.76
CA ALA A 53 19.58 -14.41 -33.42
C ALA A 53 19.86 -13.56 -34.66
N ARG A 54 21.11 -13.06 -34.76
CA ARG A 54 21.61 -12.54 -36.04
C ARG A 54 21.90 -13.74 -36.96
N ALA A 55 22.24 -13.46 -38.22
CA ALA A 55 22.47 -14.46 -39.27
C ALA A 55 23.54 -15.54 -38.95
N ASP A 56 24.25 -15.42 -37.83
CA ASP A 56 25.24 -16.33 -37.25
C ASP A 56 24.65 -17.38 -36.26
N GLY A 57 23.33 -17.41 -36.07
CA GLY A 57 22.63 -18.59 -35.51
C GLY A 57 22.61 -18.74 -33.99
N GLN A 58 23.13 -17.77 -33.22
CA GLN A 58 23.00 -17.74 -31.76
C GLN A 58 22.29 -16.45 -31.30
N GLY A 59 21.17 -16.61 -30.60
CA GLY A 59 20.54 -15.52 -29.85
C GLY A 59 21.47 -15.06 -28.73
N LYS A 60 21.62 -13.73 -28.55
CA LYS A 60 22.43 -13.19 -27.46
C LYS A 60 21.54 -12.91 -26.26
N GLN A 61 21.85 -13.52 -25.13
CA GLN A 61 21.23 -13.23 -23.84
C GLN A 61 22.21 -12.48 -22.93
N PHE A 62 21.71 -11.50 -22.17
CA PHE A 62 22.51 -10.81 -21.18
C PHE A 62 21.68 -10.31 -19.99
N ASP A 63 22.34 -10.22 -18.84
CA ASP A 63 21.75 -9.75 -17.59
C ASP A 63 21.32 -8.29 -17.71
N ARG A 64 20.08 -7.98 -17.33
CA ARG A 64 19.56 -6.60 -17.38
C ARG A 64 20.31 -5.67 -16.42
N PHE A 65 20.64 -6.18 -15.24
CA PHE A 65 21.18 -5.38 -14.14
C PHE A 65 22.70 -5.45 -14.00
N LYS A 66 23.42 -5.92 -15.03
CA LYS A 66 24.88 -6.03 -15.03
C LYS A 66 25.58 -4.83 -14.37
N GLY A 67 26.44 -5.12 -13.39
CA GLY A 67 27.30 -4.12 -12.73
C GLY A 67 26.55 -3.09 -11.88
N ARG A 68 25.33 -3.40 -11.44
CA ARG A 68 24.49 -2.50 -10.65
C ARG A 68 24.30 -2.98 -9.22
N VAL A 69 24.21 -2.02 -8.33
CA VAL A 69 23.65 -2.22 -7.00
C VAL A 69 22.15 -2.39 -7.11
N LEU A 70 21.60 -3.40 -6.43
CA LEU A 70 20.20 -3.80 -6.51
C LEU A 70 19.43 -3.37 -5.26
N PHE A 71 18.22 -2.87 -5.51
CA PHE A 71 17.18 -2.54 -4.56
C PHE A 71 15.97 -3.43 -4.89
N PRO A 72 15.75 -4.54 -4.16
CA PRO A 72 14.57 -5.39 -4.38
C PRO A 72 13.29 -4.62 -4.13
N ILE A 73 12.30 -4.78 -5.00
CA ILE A 73 10.99 -4.12 -4.90
C ILE A 73 9.99 -5.16 -4.42
N HIS A 74 9.47 -4.97 -3.21
CA HIS A 74 8.58 -5.91 -2.56
C HIS A 74 7.09 -5.59 -2.82
N SER A 75 6.27 -6.64 -2.87
CA SER A 75 4.82 -6.55 -2.70
C SER A 75 4.48 -6.18 -1.25
N MET A 76 3.21 -5.89 -0.97
CA MET A 76 2.71 -5.71 0.41
C MET A 76 2.99 -6.90 1.33
N SER A 77 3.00 -8.12 0.78
CA SER A 77 3.28 -9.38 1.48
C SER A 77 4.78 -9.66 1.67
N GLY A 78 5.66 -8.90 1.00
CA GLY A 78 7.12 -9.10 1.08
C GLY A 78 7.71 -9.98 -0.01
N ARG A 79 6.95 -10.37 -1.05
CA ARG A 79 7.52 -11.06 -2.23
C ARG A 79 8.26 -10.07 -3.11
N VAL A 80 9.43 -10.46 -3.62
CA VAL A 80 10.20 -9.64 -4.56
C VAL A 80 9.52 -9.67 -5.95
N LEU A 81 8.99 -8.54 -6.38
CA LEU A 81 8.32 -8.37 -7.67
C LEU A 81 9.29 -7.95 -8.79
N GLY A 82 10.35 -7.23 -8.42
CA GLY A 82 11.33 -6.72 -9.36
C GLY A 82 12.50 -6.04 -8.65
N PHE A 83 13.33 -5.32 -9.42
CA PHE A 83 14.51 -4.66 -8.89
C PHE A 83 14.67 -3.24 -9.45
N GLY A 84 15.05 -2.32 -8.58
CA GLY A 84 15.75 -1.09 -8.93
C GLY A 84 17.25 -1.34 -8.98
N GLY A 85 17.94 -0.76 -9.96
CA GLY A 85 19.35 -1.00 -10.21
C GLY A 85 20.15 0.29 -10.41
N ARG A 86 21.06 0.61 -9.51
CA ARG A 86 21.95 1.78 -9.63
C ARG A 86 23.31 1.38 -10.20
N ILE A 87 23.74 2.06 -11.26
CA ILE A 87 25.09 1.87 -11.81
C ILE A 87 26.16 2.48 -10.88
N LEU A 88 27.27 1.78 -10.72
CA LEU A 88 28.42 2.26 -9.94
C LEU A 88 29.43 3.03 -10.79
N THR A 89 29.49 2.74 -12.10
CA THR A 89 30.41 3.39 -13.02
C THR A 89 29.86 4.71 -13.54
N SER A 90 30.76 5.65 -13.83
CA SER A 90 30.43 6.99 -14.34
C SER A 90 30.19 7.02 -15.85
N ASP A 91 29.57 5.98 -16.40
CA ASP A 91 29.22 5.97 -17.83
C ASP A 91 28.08 6.96 -18.09
N LYS A 92 28.41 8.10 -18.70
CA LYS A 92 27.46 9.17 -19.03
C LYS A 92 26.34 8.74 -19.98
N LYS A 93 26.49 7.60 -20.68
CA LYS A 93 25.46 7.09 -21.60
C LYS A 93 24.45 6.16 -20.93
N ALA A 94 24.76 5.63 -19.74
CA ALA A 94 23.89 4.71 -19.03
C ALA A 94 22.99 5.45 -18.03
N ALA A 95 21.71 5.07 -17.94
CA ALA A 95 20.81 5.61 -16.94
C ALA A 95 21.34 5.28 -15.52
N LYS A 96 21.37 6.31 -14.66
CA LYS A 96 21.86 6.22 -13.26
C LYS A 96 21.09 5.15 -12.49
N TYR A 97 19.77 5.13 -12.64
CA TYR A 97 18.87 4.09 -12.14
C TYR A 97 18.19 3.36 -13.30
N LEU A 98 17.94 2.08 -13.11
CA LEU A 98 17.21 1.20 -14.03
C LEU A 98 16.25 0.35 -13.20
N ASN A 99 14.96 0.42 -13.51
CA ASN A 99 13.97 -0.46 -12.87
C ASN A 99 13.69 -1.67 -13.76
N SER A 100 13.19 -2.75 -13.17
CA SER A 100 12.52 -3.83 -13.90
C SER A 100 11.48 -3.25 -14.88
N PRO A 101 11.30 -3.86 -16.06
CA PRO A 101 10.20 -3.50 -16.96
C PRO A 101 8.86 -3.93 -16.36
N GLU A 102 7.76 -3.48 -16.96
CA GLU A 102 6.43 -4.04 -16.66
C GLU A 102 6.44 -5.55 -16.90
N SER A 103 5.79 -6.31 -16.02
CA SER A 103 5.62 -7.77 -16.13
C SER A 103 4.31 -8.18 -15.48
N GLU A 104 3.96 -9.46 -15.58
CA GLU A 104 2.76 -10.03 -14.94
C GLU A 104 2.73 -9.85 -13.42
N ILE A 105 3.91 -9.79 -12.78
CA ILE A 105 4.03 -9.65 -11.32
C ILE A 105 4.45 -8.25 -10.88
N TYR A 106 4.89 -7.39 -11.80
CA TYR A 106 5.41 -6.05 -11.47
C TYR A 106 4.80 -4.99 -12.35
N HIS A 107 3.94 -4.18 -11.72
CA HIS A 107 3.34 -2.99 -12.30
C HIS A 107 3.82 -1.76 -11.56
N LYS A 108 4.62 -0.91 -12.23
CA LYS A 108 5.22 0.27 -11.58
C LYS A 108 4.16 1.21 -11.04
N SER A 109 3.04 1.32 -11.75
CA SER A 109 1.92 2.17 -11.36
C SER A 109 1.15 1.67 -10.14
N LYS A 110 1.45 0.48 -9.59
CA LYS A 110 0.68 -0.13 -8.49
C LYS A 110 1.51 -0.47 -7.25
N VAL A 111 2.80 -0.16 -7.29
CA VAL A 111 3.75 -0.53 -6.22
C VAL A 111 4.53 0.69 -5.77
N LEU A 112 4.73 0.82 -4.47
CA LEU A 112 5.60 1.80 -3.84
C LEU A 112 6.77 1.07 -3.18
N TYR A 113 7.99 1.54 -3.41
CA TYR A 113 9.15 0.97 -2.74
C TYR A 113 9.11 1.26 -1.24
N GLY A 114 9.54 0.29 -0.43
CA GLY A 114 9.50 0.36 1.02
C GLY A 114 8.14 0.04 1.64
N ILE A 115 7.09 -0.16 0.84
CA ILE A 115 5.73 -0.37 1.38
C ILE A 115 5.63 -1.59 2.29
N TYR A 116 6.32 -2.68 1.96
CA TYR A 116 6.40 -3.88 2.80
C TYR A 116 6.94 -3.56 4.20
N HIS A 117 8.02 -2.78 4.26
CA HIS A 117 8.67 -2.38 5.50
C HIS A 117 7.89 -1.31 6.25
N ALA A 118 7.16 -0.45 5.52
CA ALA A 118 6.52 0.74 6.08
C ALA A 118 5.06 0.53 6.51
N LYS A 119 4.34 -0.47 5.96
CA LYS A 119 2.88 -0.62 6.10
C LYS A 119 2.36 -0.56 7.54
N GLN A 120 3.03 -1.25 8.48
CA GLN A 120 2.65 -1.25 9.89
C GLN A 120 2.88 0.13 10.52
N SER A 121 4.06 0.71 10.29
CA SER A 121 4.41 2.04 10.77
C SER A 121 3.54 3.15 10.17
N ILE A 122 3.10 3.01 8.92
CA ILE A 122 2.15 3.94 8.26
C ILE A 122 0.80 3.92 8.99
N ALA A 123 0.23 2.73 9.20
CA ALA A 123 -1.05 2.59 9.89
C ALA A 123 -0.95 3.10 11.34
N LYS A 124 0.09 2.68 12.06
CA LYS A 124 0.31 3.03 13.48
C LYS A 124 0.55 4.52 13.71
N LYS A 125 1.34 5.18 12.84
CA LYS A 125 1.65 6.62 12.97
C LYS A 125 0.61 7.51 12.29
N ASP A 126 -0.41 6.92 11.67
CA ASP A 126 -1.44 7.60 10.89
C ASP A 126 -0.88 8.66 9.92
N ASN A 127 0.23 8.33 9.26
CA ASN A 127 0.87 9.20 8.28
C ASN A 127 1.81 8.40 7.38
N CYS A 128 1.83 8.69 6.09
CA CYS A 128 2.76 8.13 5.14
C CYS A 128 3.67 9.23 4.57
N TYR A 129 4.98 9.12 4.80
CA TYR A 129 5.96 9.99 4.16
C TYR A 129 6.26 9.50 2.75
N LEU A 130 6.02 10.35 1.75
CA LEU A 130 6.28 10.05 0.34
C LEU A 130 7.53 10.78 -0.15
N VAL A 131 8.54 10.03 -0.56
CA VAL A 131 9.81 10.52 -1.14
C VAL A 131 9.98 10.04 -2.59
N GLU A 132 10.98 10.54 -3.31
CA GLU A 132 11.19 10.17 -4.72
C GLU A 132 11.98 8.87 -4.91
N GLY A 133 13.01 8.65 -4.10
CA GLY A 133 14.05 7.64 -4.36
C GLY A 133 14.15 6.51 -3.35
N TYR A 134 14.74 5.40 -3.80
CA TYR A 134 15.06 4.23 -2.97
C TYR A 134 15.91 4.58 -1.74
N THR A 135 16.92 5.43 -1.95
CA THR A 135 17.89 5.76 -0.90
C THR A 135 17.29 6.61 0.20
N ASP A 136 16.30 7.44 -0.15
CA ASP A 136 15.58 8.29 0.79
C ASP A 136 14.81 7.43 1.80
N VAL A 137 14.06 6.44 1.30
CA VAL A 137 13.34 5.44 2.11
C VAL A 137 14.28 4.71 3.05
N ILE A 138 15.40 4.19 2.52
CA ILE A 138 16.35 3.41 3.31
C ILE A 138 16.99 4.27 4.41
N SER A 139 17.37 5.51 4.09
CA SER A 139 18.01 6.41 5.05
C SER A 139 17.05 6.86 6.15
N PHE A 140 15.82 7.23 5.80
CA PHE A 140 14.78 7.53 6.78
C PHE A 140 14.50 6.34 7.69
N SER A 141 14.30 5.15 7.10
CA SER A 141 14.08 3.93 7.88
C SER A 141 15.25 3.60 8.79
N GLN A 142 16.50 3.78 8.33
CA GLN A 142 17.69 3.56 9.15
C GLN A 142 17.79 4.55 10.31
N THR A 143 17.37 5.81 10.13
CA THR A 143 17.34 6.80 11.20
C THR A 143 16.19 6.57 12.19
N GLY A 144 15.18 5.76 11.83
CA GLY A 144 14.04 5.38 12.68
C GLY A 144 12.68 5.92 12.22
N ILE A 145 12.63 6.63 11.09
CA ILE A 145 11.38 7.05 10.44
C ILE A 145 10.98 5.97 9.44
N GLU A 146 10.17 5.01 9.91
CA GLU A 146 9.85 3.80 9.13
C GLU A 146 8.58 3.89 8.27
N ASN A 147 7.74 4.91 8.47
CA ASN A 147 6.52 5.13 7.70
C ASN A 147 6.77 5.88 6.38
N VAL A 148 7.80 5.46 5.63
CA VAL A 148 8.29 6.15 4.42
C VAL A 148 8.27 5.24 3.19
N VAL A 149 7.82 5.76 2.05
CA VAL A 149 7.71 5.03 0.78
C VAL A 149 8.12 5.90 -0.40
N ALA A 150 8.49 5.26 -1.52
CA ALA A 150 8.90 5.97 -2.73
C ALA A 150 8.21 5.49 -4.00
N SER A 151 7.86 6.44 -4.89
CA SER A 151 7.44 6.13 -6.26
C SER A 151 8.59 5.61 -7.13
N SER A 152 9.84 5.83 -6.72
CA SER A 152 11.02 5.12 -7.22
C SER A 152 11.30 5.32 -8.71
N GLY A 153 11.25 6.57 -9.16
CA GLY A 153 11.56 6.95 -10.54
C GLY A 153 10.41 6.77 -11.52
N THR A 154 9.17 6.68 -11.02
CA THR A 154 7.95 6.88 -11.81
C THR A 154 7.14 8.06 -11.28
N ALA A 155 6.32 8.65 -12.14
CA ALA A 155 5.31 9.59 -11.70
C ALA A 155 4.35 8.90 -10.73
N LEU A 156 3.95 9.60 -9.67
CA LEU A 156 2.96 9.12 -8.71
C LEU A 156 1.62 8.83 -9.43
N THR A 157 0.99 7.72 -9.09
CA THR A 157 -0.28 7.28 -9.69
C THR A 157 -1.40 7.20 -8.67
N SER A 158 -2.66 7.23 -9.13
CA SER A 158 -3.82 7.09 -8.26
C SER A 158 -3.93 5.69 -7.64
N ASP A 159 -3.44 4.65 -8.33
CA ASP A 159 -3.32 3.29 -7.76
C ASP A 159 -2.33 3.24 -6.59
N GLN A 160 -1.18 3.90 -6.70
CA GLN A 160 -0.21 4.01 -5.59
C GLN A 160 -0.78 4.80 -4.41
N ILE A 161 -1.53 5.87 -4.68
CA ILE A 161 -2.18 6.67 -3.62
C ILE A 161 -3.26 5.83 -2.92
N ARG A 162 -4.09 5.10 -3.67
CA ARG A 162 -5.07 4.17 -3.09
C ARG A 162 -4.41 3.07 -2.26
N LEU A 163 -3.24 2.59 -2.65
CA LEU A 163 -2.47 1.63 -1.84
C LEU A 163 -2.17 2.20 -0.45
N VAL A 164 -1.79 3.49 -0.37
CA VAL A 164 -1.55 4.18 0.90
C VAL A 164 -2.85 4.52 1.63
N ASN A 165 -3.91 4.92 0.92
CA ASN A 165 -5.21 5.27 1.52
C ASN A 165 -5.82 4.13 2.35
N ARG A 166 -5.54 2.88 1.95
CA ARG A 166 -5.94 1.68 2.71
C ARG A 166 -5.21 1.51 4.04
N LEU A 167 -4.15 2.27 4.28
CA LEU A 167 -3.35 2.24 5.50
C LEU A 167 -3.58 3.48 6.37
N THR A 168 -3.70 4.65 5.74
CA THR A 168 -3.95 5.94 6.41
C THR A 168 -4.55 6.92 5.41
N PRO A 169 -5.44 7.84 5.84
CA PRO A 169 -5.91 8.95 5.00
C PRO A 169 -4.85 10.07 4.85
N ASN A 170 -3.72 10.01 5.57
CA ASN A 170 -2.74 11.11 5.63
C ASN A 170 -1.44 10.81 4.87
N ILE A 171 -1.09 11.67 3.92
CA ILE A 171 0.20 11.64 3.22
C ILE A 171 0.96 12.95 3.48
N THR A 172 2.22 12.82 3.88
CA THR A 172 3.15 13.95 3.93
C THR A 172 4.18 13.79 2.82
N VAL A 173 4.15 14.67 1.82
CA VAL A 173 5.09 14.62 0.71
C VAL A 173 6.37 15.38 1.09
N LEU A 174 7.51 14.73 0.88
CA LEU A 174 8.84 15.23 1.22
C LEU A 174 9.57 15.66 -0.05
N PHE A 175 9.91 16.94 -0.15
CA PHE A 175 10.55 17.52 -1.33
C PHE A 175 12.02 17.84 -1.12
N ASP A 176 12.82 17.47 -2.11
CA ASP A 176 14.19 17.94 -2.27
C ASP A 176 14.21 19.47 -2.27
N GLY A 177 15.28 20.06 -1.71
CA GLY A 177 15.45 21.51 -1.63
C GLY A 177 15.77 22.20 -2.97
N ASP A 178 15.44 21.59 -4.12
CA ASP A 178 15.66 22.16 -5.44
C ASP A 178 14.36 22.63 -6.12
N ALA A 179 14.46 23.68 -6.93
CA ALA A 179 13.30 24.28 -7.59
C ALA A 179 12.65 23.37 -8.66
N ALA A 180 13.34 22.31 -9.11
CA ALA A 180 12.87 21.44 -10.18
C ALA A 180 11.96 20.33 -9.64
N GLY A 181 12.33 19.68 -8.54
CA GLY A 181 11.52 18.69 -7.82
C GLY A 181 10.25 19.32 -7.27
N LEU A 182 10.34 20.57 -6.84
CA LEU A 182 9.23 21.30 -6.24
C LEU A 182 8.07 21.54 -7.22
N ARG A 183 8.35 21.90 -8.48
CA ARG A 183 7.31 22.07 -9.53
C ARG A 183 6.77 20.73 -10.06
N ALA A 184 7.61 19.70 -10.16
CA ALA A 184 7.18 18.36 -10.56
C ALA A 184 6.15 17.78 -9.58
N SER A 185 6.28 18.18 -8.32
CA SER A 185 5.53 17.64 -7.21
C SER A 185 4.13 18.22 -6.98
N ILE A 186 3.86 19.43 -7.47
CA ILE A 186 2.53 20.05 -7.38
C ILE A 186 1.44 19.15 -7.98
N ARG A 187 1.77 18.43 -9.07
CA ARG A 187 0.82 17.48 -9.68
C ARG A 187 0.52 16.29 -8.78
N GLY A 188 1.51 15.85 -8.00
CA GLY A 188 1.33 14.77 -7.02
C GLY A 188 0.34 15.16 -5.93
N ILE A 189 0.41 16.40 -5.45
CA ILE A 189 -0.53 16.97 -4.47
C ILE A 189 -1.96 16.92 -5.00
N ASP A 190 -2.20 17.39 -6.23
CA ASP A 190 -3.54 17.40 -6.83
C ASP A 190 -4.11 15.98 -6.93
N LEU A 191 -3.26 15.00 -7.29
CA LEU A 191 -3.66 13.59 -7.41
C LEU A 191 -3.99 12.97 -6.04
N ILE A 192 -3.24 13.31 -4.99
CA ILE A 192 -3.50 12.86 -3.61
C ILE A 192 -4.85 13.39 -3.14
N LEU A 193 -5.09 14.69 -3.32
CA LEU A 193 -6.36 15.35 -2.95
C LEU A 193 -7.55 14.79 -3.73
N GLU A 194 -7.37 14.46 -5.01
CA GLU A 194 -8.39 13.83 -5.85
C GLU A 194 -8.79 12.43 -5.36
N GLN A 195 -7.89 11.71 -4.69
CA GLN A 195 -8.22 10.44 -4.03
C GLN A 195 -8.83 10.62 -2.63
N GLY A 196 -9.20 11.85 -2.23
CA GLY A 196 -9.84 12.12 -0.94
C GLY A 196 -8.89 12.10 0.25
N MET A 197 -7.58 12.08 0.01
CA MET A 197 -6.58 12.01 1.08
C MET A 197 -6.18 13.38 1.59
N ASN A 198 -5.78 13.43 2.86
CA ASN A 198 -5.18 14.59 3.48
C ASN A 198 -3.71 14.69 3.06
N VAL A 199 -3.29 15.85 2.57
CA VAL A 199 -1.90 16.08 2.15
C VAL A 199 -1.24 17.19 2.94
N LYS A 200 -0.06 16.88 3.47
CA LYS A 200 0.91 17.87 3.98
C LYS A 200 2.17 17.82 3.14
N VAL A 201 2.97 18.87 3.24
CA VAL A 201 4.22 19.04 2.52
C VAL A 201 5.32 19.45 3.48
N VAL A 202 6.50 18.86 3.34
CA VAL A 202 7.74 19.33 3.94
C VAL A 202 8.75 19.53 2.83
N ALA A 203 9.31 20.74 2.73
CA ALA A 203 10.44 21.03 1.84
C ALA A 203 11.73 21.10 2.65
N PHE A 204 12.76 20.42 2.17
CA PHE A 204 14.08 20.46 2.79
C PHE A 204 14.86 21.75 2.43
N PRO A 205 15.87 22.13 3.22
CA PRO A 205 16.70 23.29 2.92
C PRO A 205 17.43 23.16 1.59
N GLU A 206 17.80 24.29 0.97
CA GLU A 206 18.50 24.30 -0.31
C GLU A 206 19.77 23.42 -0.29
N GLY A 207 19.86 22.49 -1.25
CA GLY A 207 20.98 21.56 -1.38
C GLY A 207 20.92 20.32 -0.47
N GLU A 208 19.88 20.17 0.35
CA GLU A 208 19.58 18.93 1.06
C GLU A 208 18.46 18.15 0.33
N ASP A 209 18.59 16.83 0.34
CA ASP A 209 17.56 15.86 -0.04
C ASP A 209 17.21 15.01 1.20
N PRO A 210 16.10 14.24 1.17
CA PRO A 210 15.76 13.36 2.29
C PRO A 210 16.92 12.43 2.69
N ASP A 211 17.63 11.81 1.73
CA ASP A 211 18.80 10.94 1.99
C ASP A 211 19.89 11.63 2.83
N SER A 212 20.32 12.82 2.41
CA SER A 212 21.41 13.58 3.03
C SER A 212 20.99 14.23 4.35
N PHE A 213 19.75 14.72 4.43
CA PHE A 213 19.22 15.31 5.65
C PHE A 213 19.06 14.27 6.77
N ALA A 214 18.51 13.08 6.46
CA ALA A 214 18.35 12.01 7.45
C ALA A 214 19.67 11.49 8.00
N LYS A 215 20.75 11.54 7.21
CA LYS A 215 22.10 11.10 7.64
C LYS A 215 22.80 12.08 8.55
N LYS A 216 22.49 13.37 8.44
CA LYS A 216 23.13 14.44 9.21
C LYS A 216 22.48 14.70 10.57
N ASN A 217 21.27 14.18 10.78
CA ASN A 217 20.43 14.50 11.94
C ASN A 217 20.10 13.25 12.77
N SER A 218 19.88 13.43 14.08
CA SER A 218 19.32 12.37 14.93
C SER A 218 17.84 12.15 14.65
N LEU A 219 17.28 11.03 15.13
CA LEU A 219 15.85 10.75 15.03
C LEU A 219 14.99 11.87 15.60
N GLU A 220 15.35 12.39 16.78
CA GLU A 220 14.59 13.44 17.46
C GLU A 220 14.63 14.75 16.67
N SER A 221 15.81 15.12 16.14
CA SER A 221 15.95 16.33 15.33
C SER A 221 15.25 16.21 13.99
N LEU A 222 15.26 15.03 13.39
CA LEU A 222 14.56 14.76 12.13
C LEU A 222 13.05 14.83 12.34
N GLN A 223 12.53 14.19 13.39
CA GLN A 223 11.11 14.21 13.72
C GLN A 223 10.63 15.64 14.02
N ALA A 224 11.35 16.37 14.88
CA ALA A 224 11.03 17.77 15.18
C ALA A 224 11.02 18.64 13.91
N TYR A 225 12.00 18.44 13.02
CA TYR A 225 12.03 19.15 11.74
C TYR A 225 10.80 18.85 10.87
N LEU A 226 10.42 17.57 10.74
CA LEU A 226 9.24 17.17 9.96
C LEU A 226 7.96 17.77 10.55
N ASP A 227 7.81 17.77 11.87
CA ASP A 227 6.62 18.27 12.55
C ASP A 227 6.50 19.81 12.47
N ASP A 228 7.62 20.52 12.65
CA ASP A 228 7.66 21.99 12.62
C ASP A 228 7.52 22.57 11.20
N ASN A 229 7.97 21.82 10.18
CA ASN A 229 7.98 22.29 8.79
C ASN A 229 6.89 21.67 7.93
N ALA A 230 6.04 20.78 8.47
CA ALA A 230 4.89 20.26 7.77
C ALA A 230 3.84 21.35 7.56
N GLN A 231 3.58 21.69 6.31
CA GLN A 231 2.63 22.72 5.89
C GLN A 231 1.50 22.11 5.07
N ASP A 232 0.33 22.75 5.11
CA ASP A 232 -0.76 22.44 4.19
C ASP A 232 -0.37 22.83 2.75
N PHE A 233 -1.00 22.20 1.77
CA PHE A 233 -0.70 22.45 0.36
C PHE A 233 -0.97 23.88 -0.10
N ILE A 234 -1.95 24.58 0.50
CA ILE A 234 -2.24 25.98 0.17
C ILE A 234 -1.08 26.85 0.61
N ARG A 235 -0.66 26.76 1.88
CA ARG A 235 0.49 27.51 2.41
C ARG A 235 1.74 27.24 1.59
N PHE A 236 1.96 25.98 1.24
CA PHE A 236 3.09 25.58 0.40
C PHE A 236 3.03 26.17 -1.02
N LYS A 237 1.89 26.07 -1.72
CA LYS A 237 1.73 26.69 -3.05
C LYS A 237 1.91 28.20 -2.98
N VAL A 238 1.43 28.83 -1.93
CA VAL A 238 1.63 30.26 -1.69
C VAL A 238 3.11 30.56 -1.47
N SER A 239 3.81 29.89 -0.54
CA SER A 239 5.22 30.18 -0.26
C SER A 239 6.11 30.01 -1.49
N VAL A 240 5.82 29.02 -2.33
CA VAL A 240 6.60 28.70 -3.52
C VAL A 240 6.36 29.69 -4.66
N LEU A 241 5.10 30.01 -4.92
CA LEU A 241 4.72 30.77 -6.11
C LEU A 241 4.69 32.28 -5.83
N MET A 242 4.55 32.70 -4.57
CA MET A 242 4.57 34.12 -4.21
C MET A 242 5.94 34.75 -4.45
N ASP A 243 7.03 34.00 -4.27
CA ASP A 243 8.40 34.43 -4.58
C ASP A 243 8.61 34.73 -6.08
N GLU A 244 7.87 34.05 -6.97
CA GLU A 244 7.91 34.29 -8.43
C GLU A 244 6.98 35.43 -8.90
N VAL A 245 6.02 35.82 -8.03
CA VAL A 245 4.95 36.77 -8.34
C VAL A 245 5.41 38.22 -8.17
N ASP A 246 6.38 38.52 -7.30
CA ASP A 246 6.93 39.88 -7.05
C ASP A 246 5.83 40.98 -6.95
N ASN A 247 4.72 40.66 -6.28
CA ASN A 247 3.51 41.49 -6.16
C ASN A 247 2.81 41.91 -7.47
N ASP A 248 3.04 41.23 -8.60
CA ASP A 248 2.27 41.44 -9.82
C ASP A 248 0.80 40.97 -9.63
N PRO A 249 -0.20 41.87 -9.73
CA PRO A 249 -1.61 41.52 -9.55
C PRO A 249 -2.12 40.45 -10.53
N VAL A 250 -1.59 40.40 -11.76
CA VAL A 250 -2.01 39.43 -12.78
C VAL A 250 -1.51 38.04 -12.42
N LYS A 251 -0.25 37.94 -11.99
CA LYS A 251 0.33 36.67 -11.52
C LYS A 251 -0.31 36.21 -10.21
N LYS A 252 -0.59 37.12 -9.27
CA LYS A 252 -1.33 36.81 -8.03
C LYS A 252 -2.71 36.23 -8.35
N ALA A 253 -3.43 36.79 -9.31
CA ALA A 253 -4.71 36.25 -9.76
C ALA A 253 -4.56 34.86 -10.41
N GLY A 254 -3.47 34.62 -11.14
CA GLY A 254 -3.13 33.29 -11.67
C GLY A 254 -2.95 32.25 -10.56
N LEU A 255 -2.12 32.57 -9.56
CA LEU A 255 -1.87 31.71 -8.40
C LEU A 255 -3.17 31.35 -7.65
N ILE A 256 -4.05 32.33 -7.43
CA ILE A 256 -5.34 32.08 -6.78
C ILE A 256 -6.18 31.08 -7.59
N ARG A 257 -6.24 31.22 -8.92
CA ARG A 257 -6.96 30.27 -9.78
C ARG A 257 -6.37 28.87 -9.70
N ASP A 258 -5.05 28.75 -9.66
CA ASP A 258 -4.37 27.47 -9.56
C ASP A 258 -4.67 26.76 -8.22
N ILE A 259 -4.66 27.51 -7.11
CA ILE A 259 -5.04 26.97 -5.79
C ILE A 259 -6.52 26.55 -5.77
N VAL A 260 -7.43 27.38 -6.30
CA VAL A 260 -8.86 27.06 -6.37
C VAL A 260 -9.11 25.83 -7.24
N ALA A 261 -8.37 25.67 -8.34
CA ALA A 261 -8.43 24.48 -9.18
C ALA A 261 -8.01 23.21 -8.40
N THR A 262 -6.99 23.29 -7.56
CA THR A 262 -6.63 22.18 -6.67
C THR A 262 -7.70 21.89 -5.63
N ILE A 263 -8.26 22.92 -4.99
CA ILE A 263 -9.36 22.75 -4.03
C ILE A 263 -10.57 22.07 -4.71
N SER A 264 -10.85 22.38 -5.98
CA SER A 264 -11.96 21.74 -6.70
C SER A 264 -11.79 20.22 -6.90
N LYS A 265 -10.56 19.69 -6.81
CA LYS A 265 -10.30 18.24 -6.93
C LYS A 265 -10.65 17.46 -5.67
N ILE A 266 -10.76 18.11 -4.52
CA ILE A 266 -11.11 17.46 -3.25
C ILE A 266 -12.55 16.95 -3.35
N PRO A 267 -12.84 15.65 -3.19
CA PRO A 267 -14.20 15.11 -3.28
C PRO A 267 -15.16 15.63 -2.20
N ASN A 268 -14.67 15.77 -0.97
CA ASN A 268 -15.47 16.16 0.19
C ASN A 268 -15.84 17.65 0.16
N GLN A 269 -17.14 17.95 0.18
CA GLN A 269 -17.66 19.32 0.09
C GLN A 269 -17.30 20.20 1.30
N ILE A 270 -17.32 19.63 2.51
CA ILE A 270 -17.01 20.36 3.74
C ILE A 270 -15.53 20.73 3.78
N GLN A 271 -14.65 19.77 3.44
CA GLN A 271 -13.22 20.02 3.34
C GLN A 271 -12.93 21.12 2.30
N ARG A 272 -13.57 21.07 1.12
CA ARG A 272 -13.46 22.15 0.12
C ARG A 272 -13.82 23.51 0.71
N GLU A 273 -14.93 23.60 1.44
CA GLU A 273 -15.39 24.86 2.04
C GLU A 273 -14.36 25.43 3.02
N ILE A 274 -13.79 24.59 3.89
CA ILE A 274 -12.76 24.97 4.85
C ILE A 274 -11.49 25.46 4.13
N TYR A 275 -11.03 24.73 3.10
CA TYR A 275 -9.86 25.13 2.32
C TYR A 275 -10.07 26.45 1.55
N VAL A 276 -11.30 26.72 1.06
CA VAL A 276 -11.62 28.02 0.46
C VAL A 276 -11.51 29.15 1.49
N GLN A 277 -12.01 28.95 2.71
CA GLN A 277 -11.91 29.94 3.78
C GLN A 277 -10.45 30.22 4.17
N GLU A 278 -9.61 29.18 4.27
CA GLU A 278 -8.18 29.35 4.55
C GLU A 278 -7.45 30.06 3.40
N CYS A 279 -7.74 29.70 2.14
CA CYS A 279 -7.20 30.39 0.97
C CYS A 279 -7.58 31.88 0.97
N ALA A 280 -8.82 32.23 1.33
CA ALA A 280 -9.30 33.60 1.40
C ALA A 280 -8.51 34.43 2.41
N LYS A 281 -8.27 33.85 3.61
CA LYS A 281 -7.47 34.48 4.68
C LYS A 281 -6.02 34.69 4.27
N ILE A 282 -5.38 33.68 3.69
CA ILE A 282 -3.96 33.74 3.32
C ILE A 282 -3.73 34.76 2.19
N MET A 283 -4.64 34.81 1.21
CA MET A 283 -4.46 35.64 0.01
C MET A 283 -5.04 37.05 0.15
N ASP A 284 -5.71 37.35 1.27
CA ASP A 284 -6.44 38.58 1.56
C ASP A 284 -7.45 38.92 0.44
N ILE A 285 -8.35 37.97 0.18
CA ILE A 285 -9.39 38.09 -0.85
C ILE A 285 -10.75 37.65 -0.30
N SER A 286 -11.83 38.19 -0.85
CA SER A 286 -13.19 37.82 -0.44
C SER A 286 -13.51 36.36 -0.75
N GLU A 287 -13.96 35.61 0.26
CA GLU A 287 -14.47 34.23 0.12
C GLU A 287 -15.51 34.10 -0.99
N ARG A 288 -16.41 35.10 -1.11
CA ARG A 288 -17.46 35.12 -2.14
C ARG A 288 -16.89 35.04 -3.55
N VAL A 289 -15.73 35.66 -3.79
CA VAL A 289 -15.06 35.62 -5.10
C VAL A 289 -14.51 34.22 -5.36
N LEU A 290 -13.86 33.59 -4.37
CA LEU A 290 -13.32 32.24 -4.50
C LEU A 290 -14.43 31.19 -4.72
N PHE A 291 -15.53 31.25 -3.96
CA PHE A 291 -16.68 30.38 -4.16
C PHE A 291 -17.31 30.56 -5.56
N SER A 292 -17.32 31.79 -6.08
CA SER A 292 -17.83 32.05 -7.42
C SER A 292 -16.94 31.45 -8.51
N GLU A 293 -15.62 31.48 -8.33
CA GLU A 293 -14.65 30.87 -9.25
C GLU A 293 -14.76 29.34 -9.22
N LEU A 294 -14.83 28.76 -8.02
CA LEU A 294 -15.00 27.33 -7.82
C LEU A 294 -16.31 26.81 -8.48
N ALA A 295 -17.40 27.57 -8.38
CA ALA A 295 -18.65 27.25 -9.08
C ALA A 295 -18.55 27.36 -10.61
N GLN A 296 -17.69 28.25 -11.15
CA GLN A 296 -17.43 28.32 -12.60
C GLN A 296 -16.64 27.12 -13.10
N LEU A 297 -15.66 26.64 -12.33
CA LEU A 297 -14.87 25.45 -12.65
C LEU A 297 -15.77 24.21 -12.76
N PHE A 298 -16.66 23.98 -11.80
CA PHE A 298 -17.60 22.85 -11.87
C PHE A 298 -18.55 22.93 -13.07
N LYS A 299 -19.06 24.12 -13.42
CA LYS A 299 -19.88 24.30 -14.63
C LYS A 299 -19.12 24.00 -15.92
N LYS A 300 -17.80 24.24 -15.93
CA LYS A 300 -16.94 23.95 -17.07
C LYS A 300 -16.68 22.44 -17.17
N GLU A 301 -16.33 21.77 -16.08
CA GLU A 301 -16.14 20.31 -16.04
C GLU A 301 -17.41 19.57 -16.47
N GLN A 302 -18.58 19.93 -15.93
CA GLN A 302 -19.86 19.31 -16.32
C GLN A 302 -20.19 19.48 -17.82
N ARG A 303 -19.80 20.62 -18.43
CA ARG A 303 -19.98 20.86 -19.87
C ARG A 303 -19.00 20.07 -20.71
N GLU A 304 -17.80 19.81 -20.21
CA GLU A 304 -16.78 19.01 -20.88
C GLU A 304 -17.09 17.51 -20.78
N GLU A 305 -17.56 17.03 -19.62
CA GLU A 305 -18.05 15.66 -19.44
C GLU A 305 -19.28 15.36 -20.30
N ALA A 306 -20.24 16.29 -20.38
CA ALA A 306 -21.40 16.16 -21.26
C ALA A 306 -21.04 16.12 -22.76
N ARG A 307 -19.80 16.51 -23.12
CA ARG A 307 -19.27 16.48 -24.49
C ARG A 307 -18.37 15.28 -24.77
N ARG A 308 -18.00 14.47 -23.76
CA ARG A 308 -17.24 13.25 -23.97
C ARG A 308 -18.15 12.16 -24.54
N PRO A 309 -17.79 11.50 -25.65
CA PRO A 309 -18.56 10.37 -26.17
C PRO A 309 -18.53 9.24 -25.14
N LYS A 310 -19.71 8.76 -24.72
CA LYS A 310 -19.84 7.58 -23.86
C LYS A 310 -19.28 6.37 -24.63
N GLU A 311 -18.13 5.85 -24.21
CA GLU A 311 -17.66 4.55 -24.67
C GLU A 311 -18.69 3.50 -24.24
N GLN A 312 -19.23 2.78 -25.22
CA GLN A 312 -20.18 1.71 -25.03
C GLN A 312 -19.47 0.59 -24.25
N GLN A 313 -19.85 0.41 -22.99
CA GLN A 313 -19.57 -0.82 -22.25
C GLN A 313 -20.16 -1.99 -23.05
N GLN A 314 -19.27 -2.82 -23.60
CA GLN A 314 -19.65 -4.11 -24.14
C GLN A 314 -19.98 -5.03 -22.97
N GLU A 315 -21.27 -5.31 -22.79
CA GLU A 315 -21.73 -6.43 -21.98
C GLU A 315 -21.11 -7.72 -22.55
N SER A 316 -20.26 -8.35 -21.74
CA SER A 316 -19.74 -9.68 -22.07
C SER A 316 -20.82 -10.73 -21.79
N PHE A 317 -21.14 -11.53 -22.81
CA PHE A 317 -22.06 -12.65 -22.69
C PHE A 317 -21.42 -13.77 -21.85
N THR A 318 -22.03 -14.08 -20.70
CA THR A 318 -21.69 -15.28 -19.92
C THR A 318 -22.53 -16.48 -20.39
N VAL A 319 -21.84 -17.53 -20.82
CA VAL A 319 -22.41 -18.83 -21.17
C VAL A 319 -22.78 -19.58 -19.88
N VAL A 320 -24.07 -19.87 -19.70
CA VAL A 320 -24.55 -20.73 -18.61
C VAL A 320 -24.21 -22.19 -18.92
N LYS A 321 -23.29 -22.77 -18.16
CA LYS A 321 -23.18 -24.24 -18.02
C LYS A 321 -23.82 -24.63 -16.70
N ASN A 322 -24.84 -25.47 -16.80
CA ASN A 322 -25.40 -26.20 -15.66
C ASN A 322 -24.40 -27.24 -15.18
N GLU A 323 -23.98 -27.17 -13.92
CA GLU A 323 -23.36 -28.30 -13.22
C GLU A 323 -24.15 -28.66 -11.97
N GLY A 324 -24.28 -29.97 -11.77
CA GLY A 324 -25.20 -30.59 -10.83
C GLY A 324 -24.83 -30.39 -9.38
N VAL A 325 -25.87 -30.30 -8.57
CA VAL A 325 -25.83 -30.22 -7.11
C VAL A 325 -25.11 -31.45 -6.54
N ALA A 326 -23.97 -31.24 -5.89
CA ALA A 326 -23.31 -32.22 -5.03
C ALA A 326 -23.54 -31.85 -3.55
N PHE A 327 -23.78 -32.87 -2.72
CA PHE A 327 -24.19 -32.73 -1.32
C PHE A 327 -23.10 -32.10 -0.42
N ASN A 328 -23.55 -31.18 0.44
CA ASN A 328 -22.78 -30.40 1.41
C ASN A 328 -21.94 -31.26 2.38
N LYS A 329 -20.61 -31.17 2.28
CA LYS A 329 -19.77 -31.11 3.48
C LYS A 329 -19.87 -29.67 4.00
N VAL A 330 -20.04 -29.48 5.30
CA VAL A 330 -20.02 -28.14 5.91
C VAL A 330 -18.69 -27.49 5.55
N ASP A 331 -18.73 -26.48 4.68
CA ASP A 331 -17.54 -25.79 4.21
C ASP A 331 -17.06 -24.85 5.32
N GLN A 332 -16.13 -25.35 6.13
CA GLN A 332 -15.55 -24.61 7.24
C GLN A 332 -14.86 -23.32 6.75
N LEU A 333 -14.33 -23.30 5.52
CA LEU A 333 -13.71 -22.13 4.92
C LEU A 333 -14.76 -21.03 4.67
N ASN A 334 -15.87 -21.39 4.01
CA ASN A 334 -16.98 -20.49 3.73
C ASN A 334 -17.56 -19.86 5.02
N ASN A 335 -17.64 -20.62 6.12
CA ASN A 335 -18.09 -20.06 7.40
C ASN A 335 -17.12 -19.02 7.99
N LEU A 336 -15.81 -19.24 7.87
CA LEU A 336 -14.80 -18.29 8.34
C LEU A 336 -14.72 -17.05 7.45
N GLU A 337 -14.86 -17.23 6.14
CA GLU A 337 -14.96 -16.12 5.20
C GLU A 337 -16.20 -15.27 5.48
N ARG A 338 -17.37 -15.90 5.71
CA ARG A 338 -18.59 -15.21 6.14
C ARG A 338 -18.37 -14.45 7.44
N GLN A 339 -17.68 -15.06 8.40
CA GLN A 339 -17.36 -14.43 9.68
C GLN A 339 -16.49 -13.17 9.49
N LEU A 340 -15.50 -13.18 8.60
CA LEU A 340 -14.70 -11.98 8.29
C LEU A 340 -15.53 -10.87 7.63
N ILE A 341 -16.39 -11.22 6.67
CA ILE A 341 -17.30 -10.26 6.04
C ILE A 341 -18.28 -9.67 7.07
N GLU A 342 -18.80 -10.50 7.97
CA GLU A 342 -19.65 -10.06 9.08
C GLU A 342 -18.92 -9.07 9.99
N ILE A 343 -17.67 -9.37 10.37
CA ILE A 343 -16.84 -8.47 11.18
C ILE A 343 -16.59 -7.14 10.45
N LEU A 344 -16.27 -7.19 9.15
CA LEU A 344 -16.03 -6.01 8.33
C LEU A 344 -17.28 -5.11 8.24
N LEU A 345 -18.45 -5.68 7.96
CA LEU A 345 -19.68 -4.92 7.79
C LEU A 345 -20.21 -4.35 9.12
N LEU A 346 -20.14 -5.11 10.21
CA LEU A 346 -20.69 -4.70 11.52
C LEU A 346 -19.73 -3.81 12.31
N TYR A 347 -18.44 -4.11 12.25
CA TYR A 347 -17.45 -3.54 13.15
C TYR A 347 -16.28 -2.87 12.43
N GLY A 348 -16.18 -2.92 11.09
CA GLY A 348 -15.02 -2.43 10.34
C GLY A 348 -14.65 -0.97 10.62
N ASN A 349 -15.65 -0.11 10.90
CA ASN A 349 -15.44 1.31 11.23
C ASN A 349 -14.98 1.58 12.67
N LYS A 350 -14.89 0.56 13.54
CA LYS A 350 -14.50 0.74 14.95
C LYS A 350 -12.98 0.75 15.08
N GLU A 351 -12.48 1.71 15.83
CA GLU A 351 -11.09 1.78 16.29
C GLU A 351 -10.94 1.00 17.59
N ILE A 352 -9.95 0.11 17.66
CA ILE A 352 -9.64 -0.70 18.84
C ILE A 352 -8.13 -0.81 19.04
N ASP A 353 -7.72 -1.15 20.27
CA ASP A 353 -6.33 -1.43 20.61
C ASP A 353 -5.94 -2.86 20.17
N PHE A 354 -4.85 -2.97 19.42
CA PHE A 354 -4.18 -4.21 19.03
C PHE A 354 -2.79 -4.29 19.67
N VAL A 355 -2.25 -5.50 19.76
CA VAL A 355 -0.92 -5.76 20.32
C VAL A 355 -0.01 -6.29 19.23
N ASP A 356 1.11 -5.62 19.00
CA ASP A 356 2.20 -6.12 18.15
C ASP A 356 3.43 -6.50 19.01
N TYR A 357 4.33 -7.27 18.41
CA TYR A 357 5.57 -7.73 19.04
C TYR A 357 6.76 -7.13 18.30
N VAL A 358 7.40 -6.12 18.88
CA VAL A 358 8.50 -5.38 18.26
C VAL A 358 9.84 -5.81 18.86
N GLU A 359 10.87 -5.89 18.02
CA GLU A 359 12.24 -6.15 18.44
C GLU A 359 12.91 -4.85 18.93
N GLU A 360 13.05 -4.69 20.24
CA GLU A 360 13.75 -3.57 20.86
C GLU A 360 15.22 -3.96 21.16
N LYS A 361 16.17 -3.08 20.83
CA LYS A 361 17.59 -3.29 21.17
C LYS A 361 17.94 -2.65 22.49
N ASN A 362 18.44 -3.44 23.43
CA ASN A 362 19.02 -2.94 24.67
C ASN A 362 20.35 -2.20 24.41
N GLU A 363 20.78 -1.38 25.37
CA GLU A 363 22.08 -0.66 25.34
C GLU A 363 23.30 -1.60 25.17
N ASP A 364 23.14 -2.90 25.44
CA ASP A 364 24.18 -3.92 25.27
C ASP A 364 24.18 -4.61 23.89
N GLY A 365 23.25 -4.24 22.99
CA GLY A 365 23.09 -4.82 21.66
C GLY A 365 22.29 -6.13 21.62
N SER A 366 21.69 -6.58 22.73
CA SER A 366 20.75 -7.70 22.75
C SER A 366 19.35 -7.29 22.28
N VAL A 367 18.72 -8.14 21.46
CA VAL A 367 17.35 -7.94 20.95
C VAL A 367 16.36 -8.55 21.93
N LYS A 368 15.43 -7.75 22.44
CA LYS A 368 14.32 -8.19 23.29
C LYS A 368 13.01 -7.92 22.56
N ILE A 369 12.13 -8.92 22.51
CA ILE A 369 10.77 -8.75 21.99
C ILE A 369 9.94 -8.07 23.08
N VAL A 370 9.34 -6.93 22.77
CA VAL A 370 8.47 -6.16 23.66
C VAL A 370 7.07 -6.07 23.06
N GLU A 371 6.06 -6.23 23.91
CA GLU A 371 4.66 -6.04 23.54
C GLU A 371 4.36 -4.55 23.44
N GLU A 372 3.86 -4.11 22.28
CA GLU A 372 3.49 -2.73 22.05
C GLU A 372 2.01 -2.64 21.62
N GLU A 373 1.24 -1.83 22.35
CA GLU A 373 -0.15 -1.56 22.04
C GLU A 373 -0.27 -0.41 21.03
N TYR A 374 -1.10 -0.60 19.99
CA TYR A 374 -1.41 0.43 19.00
C TYR A 374 -2.91 0.46 18.65
N GLN A 375 -3.39 1.60 18.20
CA GLN A 375 -4.78 1.78 17.77
C GLN A 375 -4.89 1.67 16.26
N ASN A 376 -5.88 0.90 15.79
CA ASN A 376 -6.20 0.78 14.36
C ASN A 376 -7.69 0.49 14.17
N THR A 377 -8.22 0.74 12.97
CA THR A 377 -9.58 0.31 12.62
C THR A 377 -9.60 -1.18 12.32
N ILE A 378 -10.71 -1.85 12.63
CA ILE A 378 -10.88 -3.29 12.35
C ILE A 378 -10.77 -3.57 10.85
N ALA A 379 -11.31 -2.70 10.00
CA ALA A 379 -11.21 -2.86 8.56
C ALA A 379 -9.76 -2.80 8.07
N ASN A 380 -8.96 -1.85 8.57
CA ASN A 380 -7.55 -1.74 8.20
C ASN A 380 -6.74 -2.93 8.73
N GLU A 381 -7.03 -3.40 9.94
CA GLU A 381 -6.34 -4.56 10.52
C GLU A 381 -6.60 -5.85 9.71
N ILE A 382 -7.87 -6.11 9.36
CA ILE A 382 -8.24 -7.24 8.50
C ILE A 382 -7.59 -7.10 7.12
N TYR A 383 -7.63 -5.88 6.54
CA TYR A 383 -6.99 -5.59 5.26
C TYR A 383 -5.48 -5.92 5.29
N LEU A 384 -4.75 -5.43 6.30
CA LEU A 384 -3.32 -5.68 6.48
C LEU A 384 -3.03 -7.19 6.55
N HIS A 385 -3.74 -7.92 7.41
CA HIS A 385 -3.50 -9.35 7.59
C HIS A 385 -3.81 -10.19 6.34
N LEU A 386 -4.93 -9.92 5.66
CA LEU A 386 -5.28 -10.64 4.43
C LEU A 386 -4.27 -10.32 3.32
N GLN A 387 -3.78 -9.08 3.24
CA GLN A 387 -2.80 -8.66 2.26
C GLN A 387 -1.42 -9.27 2.52
N ASP A 388 -1.02 -9.43 3.78
CA ASP A 388 0.23 -10.07 4.20
C ASP A 388 0.32 -11.52 3.76
N ASP A 389 -0.79 -12.24 3.86
CA ASP A 389 -0.89 -13.64 3.44
C ASP A 389 -1.29 -13.81 1.97
N GLU A 390 -1.60 -12.71 1.27
CA GLU A 390 -2.16 -12.69 -0.09
C GLU A 390 -3.41 -13.56 -0.26
N ILE A 391 -4.28 -13.52 0.75
CA ILE A 391 -5.50 -14.32 0.76
C ILE A 391 -6.53 -13.69 -0.17
N GLU A 392 -7.10 -14.52 -1.03
CA GLU A 392 -8.27 -14.19 -1.82
C GLU A 392 -9.46 -15.05 -1.34
N PHE A 393 -10.64 -14.44 -1.24
CA PHE A 393 -11.85 -15.15 -0.85
C PHE A 393 -12.22 -16.18 -1.92
N SER A 394 -12.50 -17.41 -1.49
CA SER A 394 -12.92 -18.51 -2.36
C SER A 394 -14.36 -18.36 -2.84
N ASN A 395 -15.21 -17.75 -2.02
CA ASN A 395 -16.59 -17.43 -2.41
C ASN A 395 -16.65 -16.12 -3.20
N GLU A 396 -17.11 -16.21 -4.45
CA GLU A 396 -17.25 -15.07 -5.36
C GLU A 396 -18.13 -13.94 -4.80
N ILE A 397 -19.16 -14.24 -4.01
CA ILE A 397 -20.01 -13.22 -3.39
C ILE A 397 -19.23 -12.46 -2.32
N PHE A 398 -18.50 -13.18 -1.45
CA PHE A 398 -17.70 -12.53 -0.40
C PHE A 398 -16.53 -11.74 -0.98
N LYS A 399 -15.92 -12.24 -2.06
CA LYS A 399 -14.91 -11.54 -2.83
C LYS A 399 -15.44 -10.20 -3.36
N LYS A 400 -16.63 -10.18 -3.97
CA LYS A 400 -17.29 -8.95 -4.41
C LYS A 400 -17.58 -8.00 -3.24
N ILE A 401 -18.21 -8.49 -2.16
CA ILE A 401 -18.51 -7.68 -0.97
C ILE A 401 -17.22 -7.06 -0.41
N TYR A 402 -16.15 -7.84 -0.29
CA TYR A 402 -14.86 -7.33 0.18
C TYR A 402 -14.33 -6.23 -0.74
N PHE A 403 -14.35 -6.43 -2.05
CA PHE A 403 -13.91 -5.39 -2.99
C PHE A 403 -14.76 -4.12 -2.91
N ASP A 404 -16.07 -4.24 -2.77
CA ASP A 404 -16.97 -3.10 -2.63
C ASP A 404 -16.75 -2.36 -1.31
N VAL A 405 -16.52 -3.10 -0.21
CA VAL A 405 -16.15 -2.54 1.11
C VAL A 405 -14.84 -1.77 1.01
N ILE A 406 -13.82 -2.36 0.39
CA ILE A 406 -12.54 -1.67 0.17
C ILE A 406 -12.72 -0.45 -0.74
N HIS A 407 -13.56 -0.54 -1.78
CA HIS A 407 -13.84 0.59 -2.66
C HIS A 407 -14.51 1.74 -1.91
N GLN A 408 -15.49 1.43 -1.06
CA GLN A 408 -16.18 2.42 -0.24
C GLN A 408 -15.27 3.04 0.81
N LEU A 409 -14.43 2.25 1.49
CA LEU A 409 -13.44 2.77 2.43
C LEU A 409 -12.47 3.76 1.76
N ASN A 410 -12.14 3.55 0.49
CA ASN A 410 -11.32 4.48 -0.28
C ASN A 410 -12.04 5.78 -0.69
N GLN A 411 -13.39 5.82 -0.67
CA GLN A 411 -14.18 6.98 -1.11
C GLN A 411 -14.80 7.78 0.04
N ASP A 412 -15.41 7.09 1.00
CA ASP A 412 -16.28 7.67 2.02
C ASP A 412 -15.69 7.59 3.44
N GLU A 413 -14.45 7.09 3.59
CA GLU A 413 -13.71 6.83 4.85
C GLU A 413 -14.39 5.84 5.82
N LYS A 414 -15.68 5.56 5.66
CA LYS A 414 -16.47 4.66 6.50
C LYS A 414 -17.31 3.72 5.66
N ILE A 415 -17.42 2.49 6.12
CA ILE A 415 -18.32 1.47 5.59
C ILE A 415 -19.75 1.90 5.91
N ASN A 416 -20.60 2.04 4.89
CA ASN A 416 -22.02 2.26 5.06
C ASN A 416 -22.80 1.01 4.60
N PRO A 417 -23.31 0.19 5.55
CA PRO A 417 -24.06 -1.02 5.25
C PRO A 417 -25.23 -0.82 4.27
N ASP A 418 -25.89 0.35 4.29
CA ASP A 418 -27.07 0.65 3.45
C ASP A 418 -26.78 0.64 1.95
N VAL A 419 -25.54 0.94 1.56
CA VAL A 419 -25.09 0.94 0.16
C VAL A 419 -25.07 -0.50 -0.39
N PHE A 420 -24.69 -1.46 0.44
CA PHE A 420 -24.62 -2.87 0.05
C PHE A 420 -25.99 -3.55 0.04
N ILE A 421 -26.94 -3.11 0.87
CA ILE A 421 -28.33 -3.62 0.85
C ILE A 421 -29.00 -3.31 -0.50
N ASN A 422 -28.70 -2.14 -1.08
CA ASN A 422 -29.29 -1.67 -2.32
C ASN A 422 -28.41 -1.94 -3.56
N HIS A 423 -27.50 -2.91 -3.48
CA HIS A 423 -26.57 -3.23 -4.54
C HIS A 423 -27.27 -3.77 -5.81
N GLU A 424 -26.68 -3.56 -6.99
CA GLU A 424 -27.22 -4.03 -8.28
C GLU A 424 -27.35 -5.56 -8.35
N ASP A 425 -26.46 -6.26 -7.63
CA ASP A 425 -26.46 -7.72 -7.47
C ASP A 425 -27.40 -8.14 -6.32
N ALA A 426 -28.58 -8.68 -6.67
CA ALA A 426 -29.63 -9.06 -5.71
C ALA A 426 -29.20 -10.18 -4.75
N GLU A 427 -28.25 -11.04 -5.13
CA GLU A 427 -27.74 -12.08 -4.23
C GLU A 427 -26.82 -11.49 -3.16
N LEU A 428 -25.99 -10.51 -3.53
CA LEU A 428 -25.12 -9.78 -2.61
C LEU A 428 -25.94 -9.04 -1.54
N GLY A 429 -26.92 -8.25 -1.98
CA GLY A 429 -27.77 -7.48 -1.05
C GLY A 429 -28.52 -8.37 -0.06
N LYS A 430 -28.93 -9.57 -0.49
CA LYS A 430 -29.57 -10.57 0.38
C LYS A 430 -28.60 -11.09 1.45
N VAL A 431 -27.38 -11.48 1.07
CA VAL A 431 -26.37 -11.98 2.02
C VAL A 431 -26.02 -10.93 3.06
N VAL A 432 -25.84 -9.68 2.65
CA VAL A 432 -25.58 -8.57 3.57
C VAL A 432 -26.75 -8.35 4.53
N THR A 433 -27.98 -8.34 4.01
CA THR A 433 -29.19 -8.21 4.83
C THR A 433 -29.30 -9.35 5.85
N ASP A 434 -29.07 -10.59 5.43
CA ASP A 434 -29.09 -11.76 6.32
C ASP A 434 -28.06 -11.63 7.45
N ILE A 435 -26.84 -11.16 7.15
CA ILE A 435 -25.79 -10.90 8.15
C ILE A 435 -26.23 -9.83 9.16
N LEU A 436 -26.73 -8.69 8.67
CA LEU A 436 -27.16 -7.59 9.54
C LEU A 436 -28.35 -7.99 10.44
N MET A 437 -29.33 -8.71 9.88
CA MET A 437 -30.50 -9.18 10.62
C MET A 437 -30.16 -10.26 11.66
N ASP A 438 -29.15 -11.09 11.42
CA ASP A 438 -28.73 -12.12 12.37
C ASP A 438 -27.99 -11.54 13.59
N ASP A 439 -27.24 -10.43 13.45
CA ASP A 439 -26.65 -9.72 14.60
C ASP A 439 -27.73 -9.11 15.51
N GLU A 440 -28.78 -8.51 14.93
CA GLU A 440 -29.90 -7.94 15.68
C GLU A 440 -30.70 -8.98 16.49
N LYS A 441 -30.78 -10.24 16.02
CA LYS A 441 -31.47 -11.32 16.75
C LYS A 441 -30.77 -11.74 18.04
N HIS A 442 -29.46 -11.47 18.18
CA HIS A 442 -28.63 -11.95 19.28
C HIS A 442 -28.16 -10.82 20.22
N VAL A 443 -29.00 -9.81 20.44
CA VAL A 443 -28.78 -8.81 21.49
C VAL A 443 -29.18 -9.39 22.86
N LEU A 444 -28.20 -9.60 23.75
CA LEU A 444 -28.45 -10.00 25.14
C LEU A 444 -29.21 -8.88 25.85
N SER A 445 -30.49 -9.08 26.15
CA SER A 445 -31.29 -8.11 26.89
C SER A 445 -31.04 -8.18 28.40
N ASP A 446 -30.80 -7.01 29.00
CA ASP A 446 -31.14 -6.68 30.40
C ASP A 446 -30.37 -7.41 31.54
N TRP A 447 -29.06 -7.64 31.36
CA TRP A 447 -28.20 -8.28 32.38
C TRP A 447 -27.70 -7.33 33.49
N GLU A 448 -27.63 -6.02 33.22
CA GLU A 448 -27.26 -5.01 34.23
C GLU A 448 -28.23 -4.96 35.42
N ARG A 449 -29.52 -5.24 35.18
CA ARG A 449 -30.53 -5.37 36.25
C ARG A 449 -30.29 -6.56 37.19
N LYS A 450 -29.41 -7.50 36.82
CA LYS A 450 -29.10 -8.70 37.61
C LYS A 450 -27.72 -8.63 38.29
N GLU A 451 -27.06 -7.47 38.30
CA GLU A 451 -25.70 -7.28 38.84
C GLU A 451 -24.65 -8.23 38.23
N ILE A 452 -24.89 -8.73 37.01
CA ILE A 452 -23.92 -9.53 36.27
C ILE A 452 -23.26 -8.59 35.26
N TYR A 453 -22.03 -8.18 35.58
CA TYR A 453 -21.19 -7.39 34.67
C TYR A 453 -20.61 -8.31 33.59
N VAL A 454 -21.29 -8.39 32.46
CA VAL A 454 -20.79 -9.09 31.26
C VAL A 454 -19.59 -8.29 30.73
N ARG A 455 -18.46 -8.94 30.44
CA ARG A 455 -17.35 -8.28 29.73
C ARG A 455 -17.91 -7.70 28.42
N THR A 456 -17.78 -6.39 28.23
CA THR A 456 -18.31 -5.70 27.04
C THR A 456 -17.72 -6.32 25.77
N LYS A 457 -18.55 -6.50 24.73
CA LYS A 457 -18.14 -7.07 23.42
C LYS A 457 -16.87 -6.38 22.86
N GLU A 458 -16.69 -5.09 23.17
CA GLU A 458 -15.57 -4.25 22.73
C GLU A 458 -14.20 -4.74 23.21
N LYS A 459 -14.05 -5.17 24.47
CA LYS A 459 -12.77 -5.73 24.96
C LYS A 459 -12.46 -7.13 24.42
N SER A 460 -13.45 -7.79 23.81
CA SER A 460 -13.27 -9.09 23.16
C SER A 460 -13.13 -8.98 21.65
N LEU A 461 -13.30 -7.78 21.08
CA LEU A 461 -13.40 -7.59 19.64
C LEU A 461 -12.04 -7.73 18.96
N SER A 462 -10.97 -7.19 19.57
CA SER A 462 -9.59 -7.40 19.09
C SER A 462 -9.23 -8.88 19.04
N LYS A 463 -9.57 -9.62 20.11
CA LYS A 463 -9.40 -11.07 20.16
C LYS A 463 -10.26 -11.78 19.11
N LEU A 464 -11.49 -11.35 18.89
CA LEU A 464 -12.40 -11.96 17.91
C LEU A 464 -11.87 -11.79 16.48
N VAL A 465 -11.41 -10.60 16.13
CA VAL A 465 -10.78 -10.30 14.82
C VAL A 465 -9.55 -11.19 14.63
N MET A 466 -8.65 -11.22 15.61
CA MET A 466 -7.45 -12.05 15.55
C MET A 466 -7.76 -13.54 15.49
N ASP A 467 -8.71 -14.04 16.29
CA ASP A 467 -9.13 -15.44 16.25
C ASP A 467 -9.73 -15.79 14.87
N ALA A 468 -10.54 -14.90 14.26
CA ALA A 468 -11.10 -15.14 12.93
C ALA A 468 -10.00 -15.28 11.86
N ILE A 469 -9.04 -14.35 11.85
CA ILE A 469 -7.89 -14.36 10.92
C ILE A 469 -7.02 -15.62 11.13
N LEU A 470 -6.67 -15.93 12.37
CA LEU A 470 -5.84 -17.10 12.70
C LEU A 470 -6.54 -18.43 12.38
N ASN A 471 -7.86 -18.51 12.57
CA ASN A 471 -8.64 -19.68 12.15
C ASN A 471 -8.67 -19.82 10.62
N LEU A 472 -8.79 -18.71 9.88
CA LEU A 472 -8.75 -18.73 8.42
C LEU A 472 -7.39 -19.25 7.94
N ARG A 473 -6.29 -18.68 8.46
CA ARG A 473 -4.91 -19.13 8.19
C ARG A 473 -4.73 -20.62 8.45
N ARG A 474 -5.29 -21.15 9.54
CA ARG A 474 -5.21 -22.59 9.87
C ARG A 474 -5.81 -23.44 8.75
N ILE A 475 -7.02 -23.12 8.30
CA ILE A 475 -7.71 -23.92 7.26
C ILE A 475 -6.94 -23.81 5.93
N LEU A 476 -6.48 -22.62 5.57
CA LEU A 476 -5.71 -22.42 4.33
C LEU A 476 -4.39 -23.21 4.34
N ILE A 477 -3.69 -23.25 5.47
CA ILE A 477 -2.47 -24.07 5.62
C ILE A 477 -2.80 -25.56 5.52
N GLU A 478 -3.90 -26.03 6.11
CA GLU A 478 -4.32 -27.43 5.98
C GLU A 478 -4.65 -27.80 4.52
N LEU A 479 -5.37 -26.92 3.81
CA LEU A 479 -5.63 -27.10 2.38
C LEU A 479 -4.32 -27.13 1.58
N LYS A 480 -3.36 -26.24 1.89
CA LYS A 480 -2.08 -26.19 1.20
C LYS A 480 -1.22 -27.44 1.46
N ILE A 481 -1.21 -27.96 2.69
CA ILE A 481 -0.51 -29.21 3.02
C ILE A 481 -1.13 -30.37 2.22
N ASN A 482 -2.46 -30.47 2.18
CA ASN A 482 -3.15 -31.54 1.45
C ASN A 482 -2.87 -31.44 -0.06
N GLU A 483 -2.92 -30.23 -0.64
CA GLU A 483 -2.58 -29.99 -2.04
C GLU A 483 -1.15 -30.46 -2.37
N LEU A 484 -0.17 -30.10 -1.53
CA LEU A 484 1.22 -30.52 -1.69
C LEU A 484 1.41 -32.04 -1.50
N MET A 485 0.58 -32.69 -0.70
CA MET A 485 0.62 -34.14 -0.50
C MET A 485 -0.03 -34.93 -1.65
N GLU A 486 -1.03 -34.36 -2.33
CA GLU A 486 -1.76 -34.99 -3.42
C GLU A 486 -1.10 -34.78 -4.80
N GLN A 487 -0.18 -33.82 -4.94
CA GLN A 487 0.53 -33.55 -6.19
C GLN A 487 1.49 -34.69 -6.59
N GLU A 488 1.22 -35.34 -7.73
CA GLU A 488 2.16 -36.26 -8.37
C GLU A 488 3.39 -35.50 -8.87
N SER A 489 4.58 -35.94 -8.44
CA SER A 489 5.85 -35.24 -8.67
C SER A 489 7.01 -36.23 -8.81
N THR A 490 8.09 -35.77 -9.47
CA THR A 490 9.33 -36.55 -9.62
C THR A 490 10.08 -36.68 -8.28
N ASP A 491 11.00 -37.66 -8.15
CA ASP A 491 11.65 -37.96 -6.87
C ASP A 491 12.45 -36.76 -6.26
N GLU A 492 12.94 -35.83 -7.08
CA GLU A 492 13.63 -34.61 -6.62
C GLU A 492 12.64 -33.49 -6.21
N GLU A 493 11.53 -33.33 -6.93
CA GLU A 493 10.44 -32.40 -6.57
C GLU A 493 9.77 -32.83 -5.27
N ARG A 494 9.66 -34.15 -5.02
CA ARG A 494 9.13 -34.70 -3.77
C ARG A 494 9.95 -34.27 -2.55
N GLN A 495 11.28 -34.13 -2.68
CA GLN A 495 12.11 -33.71 -1.55
C GLN A 495 11.90 -32.23 -1.19
N SER A 496 11.78 -31.35 -2.19
CA SER A 496 11.42 -29.94 -1.99
C SER A 496 10.00 -29.78 -1.43
N MET A 497 9.04 -30.57 -1.92
CA MET A 497 7.68 -30.58 -1.40
C MET A 497 7.62 -31.04 0.06
N LEU A 498 8.42 -32.05 0.44
CA LEU A 498 8.49 -32.50 1.83
C LEU A 498 9.06 -31.43 2.77
N GLU A 499 10.06 -30.66 2.35
CA GLU A 499 10.55 -29.51 3.12
C GLU A 499 9.46 -28.44 3.30
N LEU A 500 8.70 -28.12 2.24
CA LEU A 500 7.57 -27.21 2.32
C LEU A 500 6.49 -27.71 3.29
N VAL A 501 6.14 -29.01 3.22
CA VAL A 501 5.17 -29.62 4.14
C VAL A 501 5.64 -29.54 5.59
N VAL A 502 6.93 -29.76 5.87
CA VAL A 502 7.51 -29.61 7.22
C VAL A 502 7.42 -28.16 7.71
N ASN A 503 7.71 -27.19 6.85
CA ASN A 503 7.61 -25.77 7.16
C ASN A 503 6.16 -25.36 7.47
N TYR A 504 5.20 -25.75 6.61
CA TYR A 504 3.78 -25.48 6.84
C TYR A 504 3.23 -26.19 8.09
N THR A 505 3.72 -27.41 8.38
CA THR A 505 3.34 -28.13 9.61
C THR A 505 3.87 -27.42 10.87
N SER A 506 5.08 -26.85 10.80
CA SER A 506 5.67 -26.06 11.88
C SER A 506 4.89 -24.75 12.09
N LEU A 507 4.51 -24.07 11.01
CA LEU A 507 3.66 -22.88 11.04
C LEU A 507 2.27 -23.19 11.63
N ARG A 508 1.69 -24.32 11.24
CA ARG A 508 0.42 -24.81 11.81
C ARG A 508 0.54 -24.95 13.33
N LYS A 509 1.59 -25.58 13.84
CA LYS A 509 1.82 -25.73 15.29
C LYS A 509 1.88 -24.38 16.01
N LEU A 510 2.59 -23.41 15.44
CA LEU A 510 2.68 -22.04 15.99
C LEU A 510 1.32 -21.34 16.04
N LEU A 511 0.46 -21.55 15.02
CA LEU A 511 -0.92 -21.04 15.04
C LEU A 511 -1.78 -21.70 16.12
N PHE A 512 -1.62 -23.01 16.37
CA PHE A 512 -2.33 -23.71 17.46
C PHE A 512 -1.95 -23.15 18.84
N GLU A 513 -0.66 -22.86 19.05
CA GLU A 513 -0.16 -22.22 20.27
C GLU A 513 -0.76 -20.81 20.44
N LYS A 514 -0.76 -19.98 19.37
CA LYS A 514 -1.39 -18.64 19.40
C LYS A 514 -2.90 -18.68 19.64
N LEU A 515 -3.60 -19.71 19.16
CA LEU A 515 -5.04 -19.92 19.39
C LEU A 515 -5.37 -20.56 20.74
N ASN A 516 -4.38 -20.82 21.62
CA ASN A 516 -4.53 -21.55 22.88
C ASN A 516 -5.27 -22.90 22.71
N ARG A 517 -5.00 -23.62 21.61
CA ARG A 517 -5.58 -24.94 21.35
C ARG A 517 -4.54 -26.03 21.62
N VAL A 518 -4.97 -27.12 22.25
CA VAL A 518 -4.10 -28.28 22.48
C VAL A 518 -3.82 -28.95 21.14
N VAL A 519 -2.52 -29.12 20.81
CA VAL A 519 -1.99 -29.74 19.59
C VAL A 519 -2.34 -31.22 19.50
#